data_AF-A0A523E0H6-F1
#
_entry.id   AF-A0A523E0H6-F1
#
_cell.length_a   1.000
_cell.length_b   1.000
_cell.length_c   1.000
_cell.angle_alpha   90.00
_cell.angle_beta   90.00
_cell.angle_gamma   90.00
#
_symmetry.space_group_name_H-M   'P 1'
#
loop_
_entity.id
_entity.type
_entity.pdbx_description
1 polymer ?
#
loop_
_entity_poly.entity_id
_entity_poly.type
_entity_poly.pdbx_seq_one_letter_code
_entity_poly.pdbx_strand_id
1 'polypeptide(L)'
;MAWRCRARHQPTKTPAEPLVIQRINGPVTLDGFSNEPAWDNIAPLPLTMYQPNAGSAPSERTEIRLAYDDENLYAAGRMYDRTPDEIRAPSKKRDQTGPANDWFGVLLDTFNNNENALVFLTSPTGPRTDMAVSNDAQGVFPHQRELEHLLGCGDETERRRVVCRNAHSAFEPPVSNRSRAGGDGAHTR
;
A
#
# COMPACT_ATOMS: atom_id res chain seq x y z
N MET A 1 -31.09 -10.46 -25.51
CA MET A 1 -30.09 -11.23 -24.73
C MET A 1 -30.13 -10.71 -23.31
N ALA A 2 -30.53 -11.53 -22.33
CA ALA A 2 -30.67 -11.12 -20.94
C ALA A 2 -29.61 -11.82 -20.09
N TRP A 3 -28.83 -11.04 -19.34
CA TRP A 3 -27.89 -11.57 -18.35
C TRP A 3 -28.52 -11.48 -16.97
N ARG A 4 -28.48 -12.59 -16.22
CA ARG A 4 -28.87 -12.67 -14.80
C ARG A 4 -27.59 -12.66 -13.98
N CYS A 5 -27.34 -11.61 -13.21
CA CYS A 5 -26.30 -11.62 -12.19
C CYS A 5 -26.86 -12.33 -10.94
N ARG A 6 -26.34 -13.50 -10.58
CA ARG A 6 -26.51 -14.04 -9.22
C ARG A 6 -25.40 -13.45 -8.37
N ALA A 7 -25.75 -12.61 -7.41
CA ALA A 7 -24.86 -12.33 -6.28
C ALA A 7 -24.55 -13.68 -5.61
N ARG A 8 -23.33 -14.19 -5.80
CA ARG A 8 -22.82 -15.24 -4.93
C ARG A 8 -22.69 -14.60 -3.56
N HIS A 9 -23.47 -15.07 -2.59
CA HIS A 9 -23.18 -14.83 -1.18
C HIS A 9 -21.72 -15.20 -0.96
N GLN A 10 -20.87 -14.20 -0.74
CA GLN A 10 -19.54 -14.45 -0.21
C GLN A 10 -19.75 -15.00 1.22
N PRO A 11 -19.04 -16.06 1.62
CA PRO A 11 -19.10 -16.52 3.00
C PRO A 11 -18.67 -15.36 3.90
N THR A 12 -19.48 -15.08 4.93
CA THR A 12 -19.16 -14.12 5.98
C THR A 12 -17.79 -14.47 6.56
N LYS A 13 -16.79 -13.62 6.31
CA LYS A 13 -15.44 -13.78 6.86
C LYS A 13 -15.56 -13.65 8.37
N THR A 14 -15.23 -14.71 9.10
CA THR A 14 -15.12 -14.71 10.56
C THR A 14 -14.31 -13.49 11.01
N PRO A 15 -14.74 -12.75 12.05
CA PRO A 15 -13.94 -11.67 12.61
C PRO A 15 -12.54 -12.20 12.91
N ALA A 16 -11.52 -11.59 12.30
CA ALA A 16 -10.14 -11.97 12.57
C ALA A 16 -9.86 -11.74 14.06
N GLU A 17 -9.22 -12.71 14.71
CA GLU A 17 -8.79 -12.57 16.10
C GLU A 17 -7.94 -11.30 16.26
N PRO A 18 -8.14 -10.51 17.33
CA PRO A 18 -7.33 -9.33 17.58
C PRO A 18 -5.84 -9.70 17.62
N LEU A 19 -5.04 -8.98 16.83
CA LEU A 19 -3.59 -9.12 16.87
C LEU A 19 -3.06 -8.43 18.12
N VAL A 20 -2.38 -9.19 18.98
CA VAL A 20 -1.70 -8.63 20.16
C VAL A 20 -0.35 -8.08 19.73
N ILE A 21 -0.16 -6.78 19.86
CA ILE A 21 1.14 -6.12 19.69
C ILE A 21 1.91 -6.19 21.01
N GLN A 22 3.24 -6.34 20.94
CA GLN A 22 4.07 -6.54 22.11
C GLN A 22 4.63 -5.21 22.61
N ARG A 23 4.79 -5.10 23.94
CA ARG A 23 5.51 -3.97 24.53
C ARG A 23 7.00 -4.09 24.20
N ILE A 24 7.62 -3.00 23.74
CA ILE A 24 9.07 -2.95 23.50
C ILE A 24 9.81 -2.64 24.81
N ASN A 25 10.98 -3.26 24.99
CA ASN A 25 11.83 -3.05 26.16
C ASN A 25 13.24 -2.70 25.69
N GLY A 26 13.72 -1.53 26.12
CA GLY A 26 15.03 -1.00 25.72
C GLY A 26 14.91 0.19 24.75
N PRO A 27 16.04 0.85 24.47
CA PRO A 27 16.06 2.03 23.62
C PRO A 27 15.82 1.67 22.15
N VAL A 28 15.13 2.54 21.44
CA VAL A 28 14.94 2.50 19.98
C VAL A 28 15.42 3.83 19.40
N THR A 29 16.32 3.77 18.42
CA THR A 29 16.76 4.98 17.70
C THR A 29 15.96 5.11 16.42
N LEU A 30 15.41 6.29 16.15
CA LEU A 30 14.63 6.55 14.92
C LEU A 30 15.54 6.90 13.74
N ASP A 31 16.44 5.98 13.37
CA ASP A 31 17.40 6.14 12.28
C ASP A 31 16.99 5.42 10.98
N GLY A 32 15.86 4.71 11.00
CA GLY A 32 15.32 3.94 9.87
C GLY A 32 15.77 2.48 9.85
N PHE A 33 16.65 2.08 10.76
CA PHE A 33 16.99 0.68 11.00
C PHE A 33 16.15 0.11 12.15
N SER A 34 16.11 -1.21 12.24
CA SER A 34 15.40 -1.94 13.31
C SER A 34 16.26 -3.05 13.86
N ASN A 35 17.57 -2.79 13.95
CA ASN A 35 18.61 -3.75 14.30
C ASN A 35 18.96 -3.73 15.79
N GLU A 36 18.28 -2.92 16.59
CA GLU A 36 18.46 -2.88 18.03
C GLU A 36 17.91 -4.14 18.71
N PRO A 37 18.55 -4.61 19.79
CA PRO A 37 18.10 -5.80 20.53
C PRO A 37 16.65 -5.72 21.04
N ALA A 38 16.12 -4.49 21.21
CA ALA A 38 14.74 -4.26 21.60
C ALA A 38 13.73 -4.87 20.59
N TRP A 39 14.12 -5.01 19.33
CA TRP A 39 13.30 -5.59 18.26
C TRP A 39 13.34 -7.12 18.19
N ASP A 40 14.32 -7.78 18.82
CA ASP A 40 14.55 -9.22 18.67
C ASP A 40 13.36 -10.07 19.13
N ASN A 41 12.65 -9.59 20.15
CA ASN A 41 11.47 -10.26 20.73
C ASN A 41 10.14 -9.83 20.08
N ILE A 42 10.19 -8.93 19.08
CA ILE A 42 8.99 -8.44 18.38
C ILE A 42 8.83 -9.23 17.08
N ALA A 43 7.86 -10.16 17.08
CA ALA A 43 7.56 -10.97 15.91
C ALA A 43 7.04 -10.09 14.74
N PRO A 44 7.42 -10.38 13.49
CA PRO A 44 6.81 -9.76 12.33
C PRO A 44 5.31 -10.07 12.26
N LEU A 45 4.52 -9.09 11.80
CA LEU A 45 3.10 -9.24 11.58
C LEU A 45 2.82 -10.21 10.42
N PRO A 46 1.73 -10.99 10.48
CA PRO A 46 1.26 -11.73 9.32
C PRO A 46 0.78 -10.76 8.24
N LEU A 47 1.35 -10.87 7.04
CA LEU A 47 1.02 -10.01 5.91
C LEU A 47 0.18 -10.75 4.88
N THR A 48 -0.73 -10.01 4.25
CA THR A 48 -1.52 -10.50 3.12
C THR A 48 -1.51 -9.45 2.02
N MET A 49 -1.44 -9.92 0.79
CA MET A 49 -1.45 -9.07 -0.39
C MET A 49 -2.85 -8.48 -0.59
N TYR A 50 -2.91 -7.17 -0.88
CA TYR A 50 -4.14 -6.53 -1.33
C TYR A 50 -4.23 -6.54 -2.86
N GLN A 51 -3.11 -6.23 -3.53
CA GLN A 51 -2.96 -6.23 -4.98
C GLN A 51 -1.58 -6.78 -5.37
N PRO A 52 -1.43 -7.42 -6.55
CA PRO A 52 -2.48 -7.68 -7.54
C PRO A 52 -3.41 -8.86 -7.17
N ASN A 53 -2.99 -9.77 -6.31
CA ASN A 53 -3.77 -10.95 -5.92
C ASN A 53 -4.24 -10.85 -4.46
N ALA A 54 -5.46 -10.39 -4.26
CA ALA A 54 -5.99 -10.17 -2.92
C ALA A 54 -6.04 -11.47 -2.09
N GLY A 55 -5.47 -11.43 -0.89
CA GLY A 55 -5.46 -12.55 0.05
C GLY A 55 -4.26 -13.48 -0.08
N SER A 56 -3.41 -13.36 -1.11
CA SER A 56 -2.21 -14.19 -1.23
C SER A 56 -1.11 -13.76 -0.25
N ALA A 57 -0.06 -14.58 -0.11
CA ALA A 57 1.17 -14.15 0.53
C ALA A 57 1.83 -13.01 -0.29
N PRO A 58 2.60 -12.11 0.35
CA PRO A 58 3.42 -11.13 -0.35
C PRO A 58 4.36 -11.80 -1.36
N SER A 59 4.52 -11.20 -2.55
CA SER A 59 5.43 -11.70 -3.60
C SER A 59 6.90 -11.42 -3.30
N GLU A 60 7.15 -10.35 -2.54
CA GLU A 60 8.47 -9.96 -2.05
C GLU A 60 8.51 -10.13 -0.53
N ARG A 61 9.66 -10.55 0.01
CA ARG A 61 9.81 -10.71 1.45
C ARG A 61 9.64 -9.36 2.12
N THR A 62 8.69 -9.27 3.04
CA THR A 62 8.43 -8.05 3.81
C THR A 62 8.26 -8.43 5.28
N GLU A 63 8.96 -7.71 6.16
CA GLU A 63 8.83 -7.85 7.60
C GLU A 63 8.36 -6.53 8.19
N ILE A 64 7.17 -6.52 8.76
CA ILE A 64 6.64 -5.37 9.49
C ILE A 64 6.54 -5.77 10.96
N ARG A 65 7.08 -4.96 11.86
CA ARG A 65 6.98 -5.15 13.30
C ARG A 65 6.24 -3.95 13.88
N LEU A 66 5.31 -4.22 14.79
CA LEU A 66 4.66 -3.20 15.62
C LEU A 66 4.95 -3.48 17.09
N ALA A 67 5.29 -2.44 17.82
CA ALA A 67 5.49 -2.50 19.26
C ALA A 67 5.07 -1.19 19.91
N TYR A 68 4.93 -1.16 21.22
CA TYR A 68 4.55 0.06 21.95
C TYR A 68 5.30 0.17 23.28
N ASP A 69 5.36 1.39 23.82
CA ASP A 69 5.68 1.64 25.22
C ASP A 69 4.60 2.54 25.85
N ASP A 70 4.91 3.19 26.97
CA ASP A 70 3.94 4.00 27.71
C ASP A 70 3.57 5.30 26.97
N GLU A 71 4.37 5.74 26.00
CA GLU A 71 4.24 7.02 25.31
C GLU A 71 4.07 6.89 23.79
N ASN A 72 4.59 5.82 23.19
CA ASN A 72 4.78 5.71 21.74
C ASN A 72 4.30 4.37 21.17
N LEU A 73 3.79 4.44 19.94
CA LEU A 73 3.63 3.29 19.06
C LEU A 73 4.78 3.29 18.04
N TYR A 74 5.48 2.17 17.93
CA TYR A 74 6.59 1.96 17.01
C TYR A 74 6.17 1.07 15.85
N ALA A 75 6.55 1.48 14.63
CA ALA A 75 6.41 0.69 13.43
C ALA A 75 7.74 0.58 12.70
N ALA A 76 8.20 -0.64 12.47
CA ALA A 76 9.42 -0.92 11.72
C ALA A 76 9.09 -1.79 10.51
N GLY A 77 9.63 -1.43 9.36
CA GLY A 77 9.46 -2.15 8.12
C GLY A 77 10.80 -2.51 7.48
N ARG A 78 10.96 -3.77 7.08
CA ARG A 78 12.05 -4.23 6.21
C ARG A 78 11.41 -4.83 4.96
N MET A 79 11.51 -4.10 3.85
CA MET A 79 11.00 -4.49 2.54
C MET A 79 12.19 -4.94 1.72
N TYR A 80 12.26 -6.23 1.40
CA TYR A 80 13.32 -6.78 0.55
C TYR A 80 12.80 -6.80 -0.88
N ASP A 81 13.56 -6.23 -1.81
CA ASP A 81 13.22 -6.23 -3.23
C ASP A 81 14.28 -7.01 -4.01
N ARG A 82 13.87 -7.88 -4.94
CA ARG A 82 14.78 -8.60 -5.84
C ARG A 82 15.48 -7.69 -6.84
N THR A 83 14.91 -6.52 -7.09
CA THR A 83 15.34 -5.50 -8.05
C THR A 83 15.51 -4.14 -7.33
N PRO A 84 16.50 -4.01 -6.42
CA PRO A 84 16.64 -2.81 -5.60
C PRO A 84 16.89 -1.53 -6.41
N ASP A 85 17.46 -1.65 -7.62
CA ASP A 85 17.67 -0.53 -8.54
C ASP A 85 16.35 0.05 -9.10
N GLU A 86 15.24 -0.67 -8.97
CA GLU A 86 13.92 -0.23 -9.41
C GLU A 86 13.12 0.49 -8.32
N ILE A 87 13.64 0.54 -7.08
CA ILE A 87 12.99 1.25 -5.97
C ILE A 87 12.90 2.75 -6.32
N ARG A 88 11.67 3.27 -6.33
CA ARG A 88 11.38 4.63 -6.78
C ARG A 88 11.21 5.55 -5.60
N ALA A 89 12.07 6.56 -5.51
CA ALA A 89 11.91 7.66 -4.57
C ALA A 89 12.37 9.00 -5.14
N PRO A 90 11.70 9.51 -6.21
CA PRO A 90 12.20 10.64 -7.00
C PRO A 90 12.13 11.99 -6.26
N SER A 91 11.36 12.08 -5.18
CA SER A 91 11.17 13.32 -4.42
C SER A 91 11.72 13.18 -3.00
N LYS A 92 12.35 14.25 -2.51
CA LYS A 92 12.69 14.45 -1.09
C LYS A 92 11.74 15.43 -0.41
N LYS A 93 10.68 15.86 -1.11
CA LYS A 93 9.70 16.82 -0.60
C LYS A 93 8.77 16.12 0.40
N ARG A 94 8.53 16.77 1.54
CA ARG A 94 7.48 16.38 2.48
C ARG A 94 6.11 16.41 1.80
N ASP A 95 5.20 15.54 2.23
CA ASP A 95 3.81 15.48 1.75
C ASP A 95 3.67 15.18 0.25
N GLN A 96 4.73 14.68 -0.39
CA GLN A 96 4.60 13.99 -1.66
C GLN A 96 3.87 12.67 -1.36
N THR A 97 2.88 12.25 -2.16
CA THR A 97 2.22 10.93 -2.03
C THR A 97 1.94 10.28 -3.39
N GLY A 98 2.58 10.80 -4.44
CA GLY A 98 2.31 10.38 -5.81
C GLY A 98 2.66 8.92 -6.11
N PRO A 99 2.00 8.32 -7.12
CA PRO A 99 2.12 6.90 -7.48
C PRO A 99 3.48 6.50 -8.06
N ALA A 100 4.33 7.48 -8.37
CA ALA A 100 5.69 7.27 -8.88
C ALA A 100 6.73 7.07 -7.76
N ASN A 101 6.29 7.03 -6.49
CA ASN A 101 7.15 6.80 -5.34
C ASN A 101 6.69 5.53 -4.62
N ASP A 102 7.64 4.81 -4.04
CA ASP A 102 7.40 3.69 -3.16
C ASP A 102 7.16 4.19 -1.74
N TRP A 103 6.22 3.55 -1.05
CA TRP A 103 5.74 4.01 0.24
C TRP A 103 5.59 2.85 1.21
N PHE A 104 5.99 3.10 2.45
CA PHE A 104 5.55 2.34 3.61
C PHE A 104 4.58 3.19 4.42
N GLY A 105 3.48 2.58 4.87
CA GLY A 105 2.43 3.29 5.57
C GLY A 105 1.77 2.51 6.69
N VAL A 106 1.35 3.23 7.72
CA VAL A 106 0.49 2.73 8.80
C VAL A 106 -0.76 3.59 8.87
N LEU A 107 -1.92 2.93 8.91
CA LEU A 107 -3.23 3.55 9.08
C LEU A 107 -3.82 3.08 10.41
N LEU A 108 -4.20 4.03 11.26
CA LEU A 108 -4.68 3.79 12.62
C LEU A 108 -6.06 4.40 12.81
N ASP A 109 -7.07 3.56 13.01
CA ASP A 109 -8.36 3.98 13.58
C ASP A 109 -8.28 3.86 15.10
N THR A 110 -7.94 4.97 15.76
CA THR A 110 -7.74 5.02 17.22
C THR A 110 -9.06 5.00 17.99
N PHE A 111 -10.18 5.32 17.34
CA PHE A 111 -11.51 5.31 17.95
C PHE A 111 -12.27 4.01 17.68
N ASN A 112 -11.75 3.17 16.79
CA ASN A 112 -12.35 1.92 16.32
C ASN A 112 -13.81 2.12 15.88
N ASN A 113 -14.08 3.27 15.23
CA ASN A 113 -15.40 3.64 14.74
C ASN A 113 -15.58 3.33 13.25
N ASN A 114 -14.52 2.91 12.57
CA ASN A 114 -14.42 2.65 11.13
C ASN A 114 -14.68 3.86 10.23
N GLU A 115 -14.69 5.09 10.76
CA GLU A 115 -14.98 6.31 10.00
C GLU A 115 -13.77 7.25 9.94
N ASN A 116 -12.95 7.26 11.00
CA ASN A 116 -11.81 8.17 11.14
C ASN A 116 -10.51 7.39 11.29
N ALA A 117 -9.42 7.90 10.71
CA ALA A 117 -8.11 7.29 10.87
C ALA A 117 -6.98 8.33 10.77
N LEU A 118 -5.83 7.99 11.35
CA LEU A 118 -4.57 8.66 11.13
C LEU A 118 -3.72 7.84 10.17
N VAL A 119 -3.10 8.49 9.19
CA VAL A 119 -2.22 7.85 8.22
C VAL A 119 -0.83 8.44 8.34
N PHE A 120 0.16 7.57 8.50
CA PHE A 120 1.57 7.93 8.52
C PHE A 120 2.27 7.20 7.38
N LEU A 121 2.89 7.94 6.48
CA LEU A 121 3.61 7.41 5.32
C LEU A 121 5.08 7.85 5.35
N THR A 122 5.95 7.01 4.81
CA THR A 122 7.32 7.37 4.50
C THR A 122 7.79 6.67 3.23
N SER A 123 8.81 7.23 2.58
CA SER A 123 9.46 6.64 1.42
C SER A 123 10.91 6.26 1.72
N PRO A 124 11.57 5.45 0.87
CA PRO A 124 12.97 5.02 1.09
C PRO A 124 13.97 6.18 1.28
N THR A 125 13.66 7.38 0.78
CA THR A 125 14.48 8.59 0.94
C THR A 125 14.27 9.33 2.27
N GLY A 126 13.30 8.92 3.10
CA GLY A 126 13.02 9.49 4.41
C GLY A 126 11.95 10.60 4.54
N PRO A 127 11.42 11.25 3.49
CA PRO A 127 10.26 12.14 3.63
C PRO A 127 9.10 11.45 4.35
N ARG A 128 8.35 12.25 5.10
CA ARG A 128 7.21 11.80 5.91
C ARG A 128 5.97 12.55 5.46
N THR A 129 4.85 11.86 5.49
CA THR A 129 3.53 12.43 5.26
C THR A 129 2.60 11.95 6.35
N ASP A 130 1.87 12.87 6.96
CA ASP A 130 0.84 12.61 7.95
C ASP A 130 -0.50 13.15 7.46
N MET A 131 -1.56 12.35 7.62
CA MET A 131 -2.90 12.69 7.14
C MET A 131 -3.97 12.22 8.12
N ALA A 132 -5.09 12.92 8.13
CA ALA A 132 -6.32 12.47 8.78
C ALA A 132 -7.34 12.04 7.72
N VAL A 133 -7.92 10.87 7.93
CA VAL A 133 -9.13 10.40 7.24
C VAL A 133 -10.30 10.70 8.17
N SER A 134 -11.36 11.26 7.61
CA SER A 134 -12.59 11.55 8.34
C SER A 134 -13.81 11.21 7.51
N ASN A 135 -14.93 10.93 8.18
CA ASN A 135 -16.25 10.80 7.55
C ASN A 135 -16.25 9.75 6.42
N ASP A 136 -15.79 8.52 6.70
CA ASP A 136 -15.71 7.43 5.72
C ASP A 136 -14.88 7.76 4.47
N ALA A 137 -13.86 8.60 4.65
CA ALA A 137 -13.08 9.17 3.54
C ALA A 137 -13.94 9.91 2.50
N GLN A 138 -15.13 10.39 2.88
CA GLN A 138 -15.97 11.23 2.03
C GLN A 138 -15.51 12.69 2.13
N GLY A 139 -14.71 13.11 1.15
CA GLY A 139 -14.23 14.48 1.03
C GLY A 139 -13.32 14.69 -0.19
N VAL A 140 -13.12 15.97 -0.55
CA VAL A 140 -12.13 16.35 -1.56
C VAL A 140 -10.77 16.44 -0.87
N PHE A 141 -10.01 15.35 -0.90
CA PHE A 141 -8.59 15.42 -0.55
C PHE A 141 -7.89 16.25 -1.63
N PRO A 142 -7.00 17.20 -1.29
CA PRO A 142 -6.24 17.95 -2.30
C PRO A 142 -5.38 17.05 -3.24
N HIS A 143 -5.30 15.74 -2.95
CA HIS A 143 -4.58 14.69 -3.69
C HIS A 143 -5.45 13.44 -4.00
N GLN A 144 -6.77 13.60 -4.20
CA GLN A 144 -7.77 12.50 -4.24
C GLN A 144 -7.45 11.29 -5.14
N ARG A 145 -6.88 11.50 -6.34
CA ARG A 145 -6.48 10.38 -7.24
C ARG A 145 -5.32 9.54 -6.69
N GLU A 146 -4.52 10.10 -5.80
CA GLU A 146 -3.32 9.45 -5.23
C GLU A 146 -3.72 8.60 -4.00
N LEU A 147 -4.75 9.03 -3.26
CA LEU A 147 -5.29 8.32 -2.09
C LEU A 147 -6.21 7.16 -2.43
N GLU A 148 -7.01 7.20 -3.49
CA GLU A 148 -7.80 6.04 -3.93
C GLU A 148 -6.90 4.82 -4.23
N HIS A 149 -5.72 5.08 -4.75
CA HIS A 149 -4.69 4.07 -4.99
C HIS A 149 -4.00 3.57 -3.70
N LEU A 150 -3.83 4.44 -2.71
CA LEU A 150 -3.20 4.12 -1.42
C LEU A 150 -4.17 3.47 -0.42
N LEU A 151 -5.45 3.84 -0.45
CA LEU A 151 -6.48 3.38 0.49
C LEU A 151 -7.39 2.31 -0.12
N GLY A 152 -7.36 2.12 -1.44
CA GLY A 152 -8.18 1.12 -2.13
C GLY A 152 -9.68 1.43 -2.08
N CYS A 153 -10.08 2.70 -1.89
CA CYS A 153 -11.48 3.13 -1.89
C CYS A 153 -12.05 3.17 -3.32
N GLY A 154 -12.27 1.99 -3.90
CA GLY A 154 -13.27 1.76 -4.94
C GLY A 154 -14.46 1.02 -4.33
N ASP A 155 -15.65 1.22 -4.91
CA ASP A 155 -16.94 0.63 -4.50
C ASP A 155 -16.89 -0.91 -4.37
N GLU A 156 -16.38 -1.41 -3.25
CA GLU A 156 -16.71 -2.72 -2.67
C GLU A 156 -16.54 -2.61 -1.15
N THR A 157 -17.64 -2.90 -0.46
CA THR A 157 -17.79 -2.94 0.98
C THR A 157 -16.74 -3.86 1.63
N GLU A 158 -16.23 -3.46 2.81
CA GLU A 158 -15.51 -4.26 3.81
C GLU A 158 -13.97 -4.50 3.69
N ARG A 159 -13.22 -3.85 4.63
CA ARG A 159 -12.29 -4.44 5.65
C ARG A 159 -10.82 -3.97 5.67
N ARG A 160 -10.45 -3.37 6.81
CA ARG A 160 -9.20 -3.47 7.60
C ARG A 160 -7.97 -4.02 6.87
N ARG A 161 -7.05 -3.19 6.35
CA ARG A 161 -5.67 -3.63 6.00
C ARG A 161 -4.64 -2.49 6.03
N VAL A 162 -3.45 -2.83 6.56
CA VAL A 162 -2.18 -2.13 6.34
C VAL A 162 -1.83 -2.24 4.86
N VAL A 163 -1.64 -1.11 4.19
CA VAL A 163 -1.27 -1.08 2.77
C VAL A 163 0.24 -0.98 2.66
N CYS A 164 0.87 -2.08 2.26
CA CYS A 164 2.17 -2.05 1.61
C CYS A 164 1.93 -2.20 0.11
N ARG A 165 2.23 -1.14 -0.64
CA ARG A 165 2.18 -1.15 -2.09
C ARG A 165 3.63 -1.26 -2.56
N ASN A 166 4.03 -2.41 -3.11
CA ASN A 166 5.21 -2.48 -3.96
C ASN A 166 4.73 -2.12 -5.38
N ALA A 167 5.07 -0.94 -5.87
CA ALA A 167 4.57 -0.44 -7.15
C ALA A 167 5.39 -1.00 -8.31
N HIS A 168 5.22 -2.28 -8.62
CA HIS A 168 5.58 -2.78 -9.95
C HIS A 168 4.45 -2.45 -10.93
N SER A 169 4.40 -1.19 -11.38
CA SER A 169 3.60 -0.85 -12.56
C SER A 169 4.36 -1.29 -13.80
N ALA A 170 3.90 -2.40 -14.39
CA ALA A 170 4.20 -2.73 -15.78
C ALA A 170 3.76 -1.54 -16.64
N PHE A 171 4.75 -0.82 -17.15
CA PHE A 171 4.56 0.21 -18.15
C PHE A 171 4.45 -0.50 -19.50
N GLU A 172 3.22 -0.74 -19.98
CA GLU A 172 3.04 -1.05 -21.41
C GLU A 172 3.24 0.25 -22.21
N PRO A 173 4.21 0.30 -23.14
CA PRO A 173 4.38 1.48 -23.97
C PRO A 173 3.17 1.63 -24.92
N PRO A 174 2.76 2.87 -25.27
CA PRO A 174 1.68 3.08 -26.22
C PRO A 174 2.07 2.47 -27.57
N VAL A 175 1.21 1.60 -28.09
CA VAL A 175 1.30 1.06 -29.45
C VAL A 175 1.28 2.26 -30.42
N SER A 176 2.45 2.62 -30.94
CA SER A 176 2.56 3.64 -31.98
C SER A 176 1.97 3.07 -33.26
N ASN A 177 0.78 3.52 -33.63
CA ASN A 177 0.18 3.19 -34.91
C ASN A 177 0.93 3.98 -35.99
N ARG A 178 1.92 3.37 -36.65
CA ARG A 178 2.46 3.85 -37.93
C ARG A 178 2.48 2.73 -38.97
N SER A 179 1.98 3.13 -40.14
CA SER A 179 2.13 2.58 -41.48
C SER A 179 1.53 1.20 -41.78
N ARG A 180 0.30 1.22 -42.31
CA ARG A 180 -0.04 0.50 -43.53
C ARG A 180 -0.45 1.51 -44.60
N ALA A 181 0.56 2.02 -45.32
CA ALA A 181 0.38 2.45 -46.70
C ALA A 181 0.92 1.31 -47.56
N GLY A 182 0.07 0.72 -48.39
CA GLY A 182 0.46 -0.35 -49.32
C GLY A 182 -0.74 -1.21 -49.72
N GLY A 183 -1.28 -0.95 -50.91
CA GLY A 183 -2.22 -1.82 -51.60
C GLY A 183 -2.91 -1.11 -52.76
N ASP A 184 -2.77 -1.71 -53.95
CA ASP A 184 -3.39 -1.40 -55.25
C ASP A 184 -2.67 -0.34 -56.09
N GLY A 185 -2.15 -0.60 -57.29
CA GLY A 185 -2.26 -1.77 -58.17
C GLY A 185 -2.34 -1.28 -59.62
N ALA A 186 -1.47 -1.81 -60.48
CA ALA A 186 -1.54 -1.84 -61.96
C ALA A 186 -1.58 -0.52 -62.76
N HIS A 187 -0.59 -0.31 -63.65
CA HIS A 187 -0.75 -0.50 -65.10
C HIS A 187 0.44 0.05 -65.94
N THR A 188 1.03 -0.86 -66.73
CA THR A 188 1.50 -0.73 -68.13
C THR A 188 2.44 0.40 -68.61
N ARG A 189 3.50 -0.10 -69.27
CA ARG A 189 4.35 0.47 -70.35
C ARG A 189 5.40 1.51 -69.99
#